data_AF-A0A9W3FCQ4-F1
#
_entry.id   AF-A0A9W3FCQ4-F1
#
_cell.length_a   1.000
_cell.length_b   1.000
_cell.length_c   1.000
_cell.angle_alpha   90.00
_cell.angle_beta   90.00
_cell.angle_gamma   90.00
#
_symmetry.space_group_name_H-M   'P 1'
#
loop_
_entity.id
_entity.type
_entity.pdbx_description
1 polymer ?
#
loop_
_entity_poly.entity_id
_entity_poly.type
_entity_poly.pdbx_seq_one_letter_code
_entity_poly.pdbx_strand_id
1 'polypeptide(L)'
;MDEESQLIQPQDQSCWAALPDVCLRRVFWWLGDRDRSRAALVCRKWNQMMYSADLWRYRTITFSGRPSRVHASEFESALWYVKKFGHYLEHLEIKFLNPYNAVLTKKFQVTMRGLLSCLGKSNNRLKSLSIQHLELDRLVWRNSIRSSFIKSLSFFLKKMGKHLDYLNLKGARLTVEQGCHVLNSLSYLRSKSMVSELNIEDYFSHHLAVYSSLQFHKTMATFRSLVSLTLNYNCISDELLENLCENNAGTLWTMNVKCHVHDPHSQVIWGMSWAKLARHATSLKVNFFFERVMKHERLARILLQEIPVRSISLRSCYFSDPDWSMRPTLTDLLPTFRHTLQVGMP
;
A
#
# COMPACT_ATOMS: atom_id res chain seq x y z
N MET A 1 58.26 9.18 -56.53
CA MET A 1 58.32 8.44 -55.25
C MET A 1 57.45 9.26 -54.34
N ASP A 2 56.14 9.07 -54.47
CA ASP A 2 55.12 9.88 -53.81
C ASP A 2 54.23 8.88 -53.07
N GLU A 3 54.50 8.75 -51.77
CA GLU A 3 53.76 7.87 -50.88
C GLU A 3 52.35 8.42 -50.67
N GLU A 4 51.37 7.63 -51.08
CA GLU A 4 49.96 7.81 -50.75
C GLU A 4 49.79 7.92 -49.22
N SER A 5 49.47 9.13 -48.76
CA SER A 5 48.95 9.35 -47.42
C SER A 5 47.54 8.76 -47.34
N GLN A 6 47.45 7.49 -46.98
CA GLN A 6 46.20 6.83 -46.62
C GLN A 6 45.58 7.55 -45.41
N LEU A 7 44.49 8.26 -45.67
CA LEU A 7 43.59 8.81 -44.65
C LEU A 7 42.98 7.65 -43.85
N ILE A 8 43.51 7.43 -42.64
CA ILE A 8 42.92 6.52 -41.65
C ILE A 8 41.54 7.07 -41.27
N GLN A 9 40.48 6.49 -41.82
CA GLN A 9 39.13 6.70 -41.31
C GLN A 9 39.01 6.10 -39.90
N PRO A 10 38.37 6.77 -38.93
CA PRO A 10 38.03 6.13 -37.66
C PRO A 10 36.83 5.20 -37.86
N GLN A 11 37.06 4.03 -38.47
CA GLN A 11 36.10 2.94 -38.48
C GLN A 11 36.36 2.09 -37.24
N ASP A 12 35.72 2.45 -36.13
CA ASP A 12 35.38 1.51 -35.05
C ASP A 12 34.33 2.14 -34.13
N GLN A 13 33.12 2.38 -34.67
CA GLN A 13 31.96 2.36 -33.79
C GLN A 13 31.78 0.91 -33.33
N SER A 14 32.33 0.62 -32.13
CA SER A 14 32.19 -0.66 -31.44
C SER A 14 30.80 -1.28 -31.70
N CYS A 15 30.76 -2.54 -32.10
CA CYS A 15 29.52 -3.26 -32.47
C CYS A 15 28.41 -3.15 -31.39
N TRP A 16 28.78 -2.92 -30.13
CA TRP A 16 27.91 -2.68 -29.00
C TRP A 16 27.12 -1.36 -29.06
N ALA A 17 27.64 -0.34 -29.75
CA ALA A 17 26.93 0.92 -30.00
C ALA A 17 25.79 0.74 -31.02
N ALA A 18 25.85 -0.29 -31.86
CA ALA A 18 24.86 -0.59 -32.88
C ALA A 18 23.72 -1.51 -32.39
N LEU A 19 23.82 -2.08 -31.17
CA LEU A 19 22.82 -3.00 -30.61
C LEU A 19 21.37 -2.52 -30.79
N PRO A 20 20.43 -3.38 -31.22
CA PRO A 20 19.02 -3.00 -31.34
C PRO A 20 18.42 -2.53 -30.02
N ASP A 21 17.46 -1.60 -30.08
CA ASP A 21 16.81 -1.01 -28.90
C ASP A 21 16.12 -2.05 -28.01
N VAL A 22 15.62 -3.14 -28.60
CA VAL A 22 15.04 -4.27 -27.84
C VAL A 22 16.11 -4.92 -26.94
N CYS A 23 17.32 -5.13 -27.45
CA CYS A 23 18.43 -5.69 -26.69
C CYS A 23 18.91 -4.70 -25.63
N LEU A 24 19.10 -3.42 -25.99
CA LEU A 24 19.52 -2.38 -25.04
C LEU A 24 18.51 -2.18 -23.90
N ARG A 25 17.21 -2.21 -24.21
CA ARG A 25 16.15 -2.23 -23.18
C ARG A 25 16.34 -3.38 -22.21
N ARG A 26 16.58 -4.58 -22.74
CA ARG A 26 16.77 -5.78 -21.91
C ARG A 26 18.01 -5.64 -21.03
N VAL A 27 19.10 -5.10 -21.55
CA VAL A 27 20.30 -4.80 -20.74
C VAL A 27 19.97 -3.81 -19.62
N PHE A 28 19.40 -2.64 -19.96
CA PHE A 28 19.06 -1.60 -18.97
C PHE A 28 18.07 -2.09 -17.91
N TRP A 29 17.15 -2.99 -18.27
CA TRP A 29 16.21 -3.60 -17.33
C TRP A 29 16.92 -4.27 -16.14
N TRP A 30 18.03 -4.96 -16.41
CA TRP A 30 18.81 -5.69 -15.41
C TRP A 30 19.79 -4.81 -14.62
N LEU A 31 20.04 -3.59 -15.06
CA LEU A 31 20.95 -2.66 -14.37
C LEU A 31 20.23 -1.92 -13.24
N GLY A 32 20.92 -1.70 -12.12
CA GLY A 32 20.49 -0.76 -11.09
C GLY A 32 20.71 0.69 -11.51
N ASP A 33 20.12 1.66 -10.81
CA ASP A 33 20.14 3.08 -11.23
C ASP A 33 21.54 3.66 -11.49
N ARG A 34 22.51 3.31 -10.63
CA ARG A 34 23.88 3.78 -10.76
C ARG A 34 24.52 3.26 -12.05
N ASP A 35 24.29 1.99 -12.36
CA ASP A 35 24.86 1.34 -13.54
C ASP A 35 24.11 1.74 -14.80
N ARG A 36 22.79 1.97 -14.74
CA ARG A 36 22.02 2.62 -15.82
C ARG A 36 22.60 4.00 -16.15
N SER A 37 22.89 4.79 -15.11
CA SER A 37 23.48 6.13 -15.27
C SER A 37 24.87 6.07 -15.90
N ARG A 38 25.69 5.08 -15.55
CA ARG A 38 27.02 4.84 -16.16
C ARG A 38 26.89 4.35 -17.60
N ALA A 39 26.01 3.39 -17.85
CA ALA A 39 25.71 2.86 -19.17
C ALA A 39 25.24 3.97 -20.12
N ALA A 40 24.43 4.91 -19.62
CA ALA A 40 23.99 6.07 -20.39
C ALA A 40 25.12 7.02 -20.84
N LEU A 41 26.32 6.93 -20.25
CA LEU A 41 27.48 7.73 -20.65
C LEU A 41 28.31 7.10 -21.78
N VAL A 42 28.04 5.84 -22.13
CA VAL A 42 28.83 5.11 -23.14
C VAL A 42 28.71 5.73 -24.52
N CYS A 43 27.48 5.96 -24.99
CA CYS A 43 27.22 6.63 -26.27
C CYS A 43 25.81 7.24 -26.31
N ARG A 44 25.53 8.02 -27.36
CA ARG A 44 24.21 8.69 -27.53
C ARG A 44 23.04 7.71 -27.53
N LYS A 45 23.18 6.56 -28.19
CA LYS A 45 22.12 5.53 -28.26
C LYS A 45 21.80 4.96 -26.87
N TRP A 46 22.83 4.62 -26.10
CA TRP A 46 22.67 4.13 -24.73
C TRP A 46 22.09 5.21 -23.81
N ASN A 47 22.45 6.49 -24.01
CA ASN A 47 21.85 7.61 -23.29
C ASN A 47 20.34 7.72 -23.56
N GLN A 48 19.93 7.66 -24.83
CA GLN A 48 18.50 7.67 -25.20
C GLN A 48 17.74 6.52 -24.53
N MET A 49 18.40 5.36 -24.38
CA MET A 49 17.79 4.20 -23.74
C MET A 49 17.32 4.48 -22.31
N MET A 50 18.06 5.33 -21.59
CA MET A 50 17.74 5.77 -20.22
C MET A 50 16.34 6.41 -20.12
N TYR A 51 15.75 6.90 -21.21
CA TYR A 51 14.46 7.59 -21.21
C TYR A 51 13.29 6.72 -21.68
N SER A 52 13.49 5.41 -21.82
CA SER A 52 12.37 4.50 -22.09
C SER A 52 11.49 4.33 -20.86
N ALA A 53 10.19 4.54 -21.06
CA ALA A 53 9.18 4.48 -20.01
C ALA A 53 9.21 3.16 -19.24
N ASP A 54 9.43 2.04 -19.94
CA ASP A 54 9.41 0.69 -19.38
C ASP A 54 10.36 0.53 -18.20
N LEU A 55 11.51 1.20 -18.22
CA LEU A 55 12.53 1.13 -17.17
C LEU A 55 12.10 1.76 -15.83
N TRP A 56 11.06 2.60 -15.85
CA TRP A 56 10.72 3.50 -14.75
C TRP A 56 9.28 3.40 -14.27
N ARG A 57 8.47 2.47 -14.82
CA ARG A 57 7.05 2.31 -14.46
C ARG A 57 6.86 1.89 -13.00
N TYR A 58 7.83 1.19 -12.43
CA TYR A 58 7.79 0.63 -11.08
C TYR A 58 8.93 1.19 -10.23
N ARG A 59 8.62 1.63 -9.02
CA ARG A 59 9.63 2.09 -8.08
C ARG A 59 9.26 1.80 -6.63
N THR A 60 10.20 1.25 -5.89
CA THR A 60 10.17 1.22 -4.42
C THR A 60 11.22 2.19 -3.88
N ILE A 61 10.83 3.03 -2.93
CA ILE A 61 11.71 3.95 -2.21
C ILE A 61 11.60 3.62 -0.73
N THR A 62 12.73 3.25 -0.12
CA THR A 62 12.79 3.00 1.31
C THR A 62 13.54 4.16 1.96
N PHE A 63 12.98 4.69 3.03
CA PHE A 63 13.60 5.67 3.88
C PHE A 63 13.90 5.03 5.23
N SER A 64 15.17 5.07 5.64
CA SER A 64 15.53 4.74 7.02
C SER A 64 15.15 5.88 7.97
N GLY A 65 14.28 5.56 8.92
CA GLY A 65 13.98 6.41 10.07
C GLY A 65 15.07 6.40 11.15
N ARG A 66 16.17 5.64 10.94
CA ARG A 66 17.38 5.65 11.78
C ARG A 66 18.56 6.29 11.02
N PRO A 67 19.47 6.99 11.70
CA PRO A 67 20.69 7.50 11.08
C PRO A 67 21.52 6.38 10.47
N SER A 68 21.96 6.55 9.23
CA SER A 68 22.87 5.63 8.54
C SER A 68 23.70 6.38 7.51
N ARG A 69 25.00 6.06 7.44
CA ARG A 69 25.91 6.61 6.42
C ARG A 69 25.58 6.06 5.02
N VAL A 70 25.13 4.81 4.95
CA VAL A 70 24.73 4.15 3.68
C VAL A 70 23.48 4.80 3.10
N HIS A 71 22.58 5.26 3.96
CA HIS A 71 21.28 5.83 3.59
C HIS A 71 21.24 7.36 3.61
N ALA A 72 22.40 8.02 3.70
CA ALA A 72 22.48 9.47 3.88
C ALA A 72 21.85 10.26 2.72
N SER A 73 21.95 9.74 1.49
CA SER A 73 21.49 10.37 0.26
C SER A 73 20.13 9.87 -0.23
N GLU A 74 19.40 9.03 0.52
CA GLU A 74 18.12 8.45 0.08
C GLU A 74 17.08 9.52 -0.22
N PHE A 75 17.00 10.56 0.61
CA PHE A 75 16.05 11.66 0.48
C PHE A 75 16.28 12.47 -0.80
N GLU A 76 17.54 12.81 -1.06
CA GLU A 76 17.97 13.57 -2.23
C GLU A 76 17.80 12.74 -3.50
N SER A 77 18.18 11.45 -3.46
CA SER A 77 18.06 10.51 -4.58
C SER A 77 16.60 10.25 -4.95
N ALA A 78 15.71 10.10 -3.97
CA ALA A 78 14.29 9.93 -4.19
C ALA A 78 13.68 11.15 -4.91
N LEU A 79 14.02 12.36 -4.45
CA LEU A 79 13.52 13.58 -5.07
C LEU A 79 14.06 13.78 -6.48
N TRP A 80 15.35 13.47 -6.70
CA TRP A 80 15.95 13.51 -8.04
C TRP A 80 15.26 12.54 -8.99
N TYR A 81 15.03 11.29 -8.56
CA TYR A 81 14.36 10.27 -9.36
C TYR A 81 12.97 10.75 -9.81
N VAL A 82 12.15 11.21 -8.87
CA VAL A 82 10.79 11.66 -9.19
C VAL A 82 10.79 12.90 -10.08
N LYS A 83 11.74 13.81 -9.90
CA LYS A 83 11.89 14.96 -10.81
C LYS A 83 12.26 14.54 -12.23
N LYS A 84 13.08 13.49 -12.39
CA LYS A 84 13.64 13.09 -13.68
C LYS A 84 12.75 12.11 -14.44
N PHE A 85 12.18 11.14 -13.75
CA PHE A 85 11.46 10.00 -14.33
C PHE A 85 10.04 9.84 -13.78
N GLY A 86 9.59 10.75 -12.91
CA GLY A 86 8.31 10.62 -12.22
C GLY A 86 7.09 10.58 -13.14
N HIS A 87 7.16 11.15 -14.34
CA HIS A 87 6.08 11.10 -15.33
C HIS A 87 5.87 9.72 -15.97
N TYR A 88 6.85 8.80 -15.86
CA TYR A 88 6.73 7.42 -16.33
C TYR A 88 6.11 6.47 -15.29
N LEU A 89 6.04 6.87 -14.02
CA LEU A 89 5.60 5.99 -12.93
C LEU A 89 4.15 5.57 -13.08
N GLU A 90 3.92 4.27 -13.00
CA GLU A 90 2.59 3.65 -12.88
C GLU A 90 2.39 3.08 -11.46
N HIS A 91 3.46 2.60 -10.82
CA HIS A 91 3.45 1.99 -9.49
C HIS A 91 4.56 2.56 -8.61
N LEU A 92 4.18 3.15 -7.47
CA LEU A 92 5.11 3.73 -6.50
C LEU A 92 4.85 3.16 -5.11
N GLU A 93 5.87 2.55 -4.52
CA GLU A 93 5.90 2.11 -3.13
C GLU A 93 6.90 2.93 -2.34
N ILE A 94 6.47 3.45 -1.19
CA ILE A 94 7.29 4.22 -0.27
C ILE A 94 7.19 3.58 1.12
N LYS A 95 8.34 3.23 1.70
CA LYS A 95 8.42 2.69 3.05
C LYS A 95 9.19 3.64 3.94
N PHE A 96 8.66 3.96 5.12
CA PHE A 96 9.41 4.69 6.13
C PHE A 96 9.67 3.78 7.32
N LEU A 97 10.85 3.19 7.38
CA LEU A 97 11.15 2.14 8.36
C LEU A 97 11.67 2.76 9.66
N ASN A 98 11.09 2.39 10.80
CA ASN A 98 11.58 2.74 12.13
C ASN A 98 11.78 4.25 12.37
N PRO A 99 10.72 5.09 12.34
CA PRO A 99 10.84 6.52 12.62
C PRO A 99 11.44 6.75 14.02
N TYR A 100 12.72 7.14 14.10
CA TYR A 100 13.46 7.17 15.36
C TYR A 100 13.42 8.53 16.07
N ASN A 101 13.50 9.63 15.32
CA ASN A 101 13.55 10.98 15.90
C ASN A 101 12.84 12.02 15.04
N ALA A 102 12.56 13.17 15.64
CA ALA A 102 11.81 14.26 15.01
C ALA A 102 12.54 14.95 13.84
N VAL A 103 13.87 14.88 13.79
CA VAL A 103 14.65 15.46 12.68
C VAL A 103 14.43 14.64 11.41
N LEU A 104 14.47 13.32 11.52
CA LEU A 104 14.25 12.40 10.41
C LEU A 104 12.79 12.41 9.94
N THR A 105 11.81 12.46 10.85
CA THR A 105 10.40 12.63 10.45
C THR A 105 10.18 13.98 9.75
N LYS A 106 10.88 15.05 10.17
CA LYS A 106 10.85 16.33 9.45
C LYS A 106 11.47 16.23 8.06
N LYS A 107 12.65 15.61 7.93
CA LYS A 107 13.33 15.41 6.62
C LYS A 107 12.45 14.59 5.67
N PHE A 108 11.84 13.51 6.18
CA PHE A 108 10.88 12.70 5.44
C PHE A 108 9.67 13.53 5.00
N GLN A 109 9.04 14.29 5.91
CA GLN A 109 7.90 15.13 5.58
C GLN A 109 8.21 16.14 4.46
N VAL A 110 9.35 16.83 4.54
CA VAL A 110 9.77 17.81 3.53
C VAL A 110 10.02 17.14 2.18
N THR A 111 10.67 15.98 2.19
CA THR A 111 10.95 15.19 0.98
C THR A 111 9.66 14.71 0.34
N MET A 112 8.75 14.11 1.12
CA MET A 112 7.45 13.66 0.66
C MET A 112 6.61 14.79 0.08
N ARG A 113 6.61 15.98 0.70
CA ARG A 113 5.95 17.15 0.12
C ARG A 113 6.50 17.49 -1.27
N GLY A 114 7.82 17.44 -1.45
CA GLY A 114 8.47 17.64 -2.76
C GLY A 114 8.10 16.58 -3.78
N LEU A 115 8.17 15.30 -3.39
CA LEU A 115 7.80 14.14 -4.22
C LEU A 115 6.35 14.24 -4.69
N LEU A 116 5.42 14.39 -3.76
CA LEU A 116 3.98 14.49 -4.03
C LEU A 116 3.65 15.72 -4.87
N SER A 117 4.30 16.86 -4.65
CA SER A 117 4.12 18.05 -5.49
C SER A 117 4.58 17.81 -6.93
N CYS A 118 5.74 17.16 -7.11
CA CYS A 118 6.30 16.88 -8.42
C CYS A 118 5.46 15.87 -9.20
N LEU A 119 5.09 14.74 -8.59
CA LEU A 119 4.17 13.76 -9.16
C LEU A 119 2.82 14.40 -9.47
N GLY A 120 2.30 15.18 -8.52
CA GLY A 120 1.07 15.94 -8.68
C GLY A 120 1.07 16.77 -9.96
N LYS A 121 2.19 17.38 -10.33
CA LYS A 121 2.30 18.24 -11.52
C LYS A 121 2.55 17.49 -12.83
N SER A 122 3.32 16.41 -12.79
CA SER A 122 3.94 15.81 -13.98
C SER A 122 3.47 14.38 -14.30
N ASN A 123 2.75 13.73 -13.38
CA ASN A 123 2.30 12.36 -13.57
C ASN A 123 0.77 12.31 -13.76
N ASN A 124 0.33 11.60 -14.80
CA ASN A 124 -1.08 11.30 -15.10
C ASN A 124 -1.32 9.79 -15.34
N ARG A 125 -0.36 8.94 -14.94
CA ARG A 125 -0.34 7.48 -15.19
C ARG A 125 -0.23 6.64 -13.92
N LEU A 126 -0.03 7.27 -12.76
CA LEU A 126 0.12 6.57 -11.49
C LEU A 126 -1.20 5.85 -11.14
N LYS A 127 -1.17 4.53 -11.24
CA LYS A 127 -2.28 3.63 -10.93
C LYS A 127 -2.19 3.10 -9.50
N SER A 128 -0.97 2.92 -8.99
CA SER A 128 -0.74 2.31 -7.68
C SER A 128 0.14 3.19 -6.81
N LEU A 129 -0.36 3.52 -5.63
CA LEU A 129 0.40 4.21 -4.59
C LEU A 129 0.39 3.38 -3.30
N SER A 130 1.57 3.15 -2.75
CA SER A 130 1.75 2.58 -1.43
C SER A 130 2.66 3.47 -0.58
N ILE A 131 2.22 3.83 0.62
CA ILE A 131 3.01 4.56 1.62
C ILE A 131 2.83 3.87 2.96
N GLN A 132 3.84 3.14 3.41
CA GLN A 132 3.72 2.20 4.53
C GLN A 132 4.59 2.58 5.73
N HIS A 133 4.19 2.07 6.90
CA HIS A 133 4.95 2.10 8.16
C HIS A 133 5.22 3.51 8.69
N LEU A 134 4.31 4.45 8.43
CA LEU A 134 4.49 5.84 8.86
C LEU A 134 4.43 6.00 10.38
N GLU A 135 3.61 5.20 11.06
CA GLU A 135 3.49 5.20 12.53
C GLU A 135 3.21 6.61 13.11
N LEU A 136 2.24 7.33 12.54
CA LEU A 136 2.00 8.76 12.79
C LEU A 136 1.50 9.09 14.21
N ASP A 137 1.15 8.10 15.00
CA ASP A 137 0.79 8.25 16.41
C ASP A 137 2.01 8.30 17.36
N ARG A 138 3.21 7.98 16.88
CA ARG A 138 4.43 8.05 17.69
C ARG A 138 4.82 9.50 17.99
N LEU A 139 5.35 9.73 19.19
CA LEU A 139 5.80 11.05 19.68
C LEU A 139 6.86 11.74 18.79
N VAL A 140 7.62 10.96 18.01
CA VAL A 140 8.60 11.49 17.04
C VAL A 140 7.95 12.28 15.91
N TRP A 141 6.65 12.08 15.67
CA TRP A 141 5.83 12.87 14.78
C TRP A 141 5.19 14.04 15.52
N ARG A 142 5.95 15.13 15.66
CA ARG A 142 5.41 16.39 16.21
C ARG A 142 4.16 16.79 15.43
N ASN A 143 3.16 17.34 16.14
CA ASN A 143 1.86 17.70 15.57
C ASN A 143 1.97 18.53 14.29
N SER A 144 2.84 19.55 14.26
CA SER A 144 3.03 20.39 13.06
C SER A 144 3.60 19.61 11.85
N ILE A 145 4.51 18.66 12.09
CA ILE A 145 5.10 17.81 11.05
C ILE A 145 4.04 16.86 10.52
N ARG A 146 3.34 16.15 11.42
CA ARG A 146 2.26 15.23 11.09
C ARG A 146 1.16 15.91 10.28
N SER A 147 0.63 17.04 10.75
CA SER A 147 -0.42 17.78 10.05
C SER A 147 0.04 18.29 8.68
N SER A 148 1.31 18.71 8.55
CA SER A 148 1.87 19.13 7.25
C SER A 148 2.00 17.96 6.27
N PHE A 149 2.39 16.77 6.75
CA PHE A 149 2.42 15.55 5.94
C PHE A 149 1.02 15.17 5.46
N ILE A 150 0.05 15.05 6.38
CA ILE A 150 -1.34 14.70 6.08
C ILE A 150 -1.92 15.68 5.05
N LYS A 151 -1.74 16.99 5.24
CA LYS A 151 -2.20 18.01 4.30
C LYS A 151 -1.62 17.81 2.89
N SER A 152 -0.33 17.49 2.81
CA SER A 152 0.36 17.27 1.52
C SER A 152 -0.15 16.00 0.83
N LEU A 153 -0.36 14.93 1.59
CA LEU A 153 -0.91 13.67 1.09
C LEU A 153 -2.35 13.85 0.60
N SER A 154 -3.23 14.44 1.42
CA SER A 154 -4.61 14.73 1.04
C SER A 154 -4.67 15.58 -0.23
N PHE A 155 -3.88 16.65 -0.33
CA PHE A 155 -3.85 17.49 -1.52
C PHE A 155 -3.44 16.71 -2.77
N PHE A 156 -2.45 15.83 -2.66
CA PHE A 156 -2.04 14.96 -3.76
C PHE A 156 -3.15 13.98 -4.17
N LEU A 157 -3.77 13.31 -3.20
CA LEU A 157 -4.85 12.34 -3.46
C LEU A 157 -6.08 13.01 -4.09
N LYS A 158 -6.41 14.25 -3.73
CA LYS A 158 -7.46 15.03 -4.41
C LYS A 158 -7.22 15.16 -5.91
N LYS A 159 -5.97 15.27 -6.33
CA LYS A 159 -5.59 15.40 -7.73
C LYS A 159 -5.50 14.05 -8.45
N MET A 160 -4.94 13.04 -7.78
CA MET A 160 -4.62 11.74 -8.37
C MET A 160 -5.68 10.67 -8.18
N GLY A 161 -6.67 10.88 -7.31
CA GLY A 161 -7.70 9.89 -6.99
C GLY A 161 -8.48 9.36 -8.20
N LYS A 162 -8.58 10.14 -9.28
CA LYS A 162 -9.22 9.71 -10.54
C LYS A 162 -8.41 8.72 -11.38
N HIS A 163 -7.11 8.59 -11.10
CA HIS A 163 -6.18 7.72 -11.82
C HIS A 163 -5.74 6.51 -10.99
N LEU A 164 -5.85 6.61 -9.66
CA LEU A 164 -5.46 5.55 -8.74
C LEU A 164 -6.48 4.41 -8.75
N ASP A 165 -5.96 3.22 -8.97
CA ASP A 165 -6.65 1.93 -8.88
C ASP A 165 -6.31 1.22 -7.56
N TYR A 166 -5.06 1.37 -7.10
CA TYR A 166 -4.55 0.78 -5.85
C TYR A 166 -4.06 1.86 -4.88
N LEU A 167 -4.52 1.78 -3.63
CA LEU A 167 -3.99 2.58 -2.51
C LEU A 167 -3.69 1.69 -1.31
N ASN A 168 -2.46 1.81 -0.80
CA ASN A 168 -2.04 1.16 0.43
C ASN A 168 -1.41 2.16 1.39
N LEU A 169 -2.03 2.32 2.56
CA LEU A 169 -1.57 3.19 3.65
C LEU A 169 -1.31 2.37 4.93
N LYS A 170 -0.86 1.12 4.76
CA LYS A 170 -0.65 0.19 5.86
C LYS A 170 0.28 0.77 6.93
N GLY A 171 -0.13 0.64 8.19
CA GLY A 171 0.66 1.09 9.34
C GLY A 171 0.78 2.62 9.44
N ALA A 172 -0.18 3.37 8.89
CA ALA A 172 -0.18 4.83 9.02
C ALA A 172 -0.43 5.29 10.46
N ARG A 173 -1.23 4.54 11.24
CA ARG A 173 -1.63 4.84 12.63
C ARG A 173 -2.15 6.28 12.84
N LEU A 174 -3.22 6.60 12.11
CA LEU A 174 -3.93 7.88 12.17
C LEU A 174 -5.08 7.87 13.19
N THR A 175 -5.53 9.06 13.60
CA THR A 175 -6.84 9.20 14.26
C THR A 175 -7.97 9.00 13.25
N VAL A 176 -9.19 8.75 13.72
CA VAL A 176 -10.35 8.56 12.85
C VAL A 176 -10.60 9.78 11.96
N GLU A 177 -10.58 10.99 12.54
CA GLU A 177 -10.77 12.24 11.79
C GLU A 177 -9.73 12.40 10.68
N GLN A 178 -8.45 12.24 11.02
CA GLN A 178 -7.35 12.36 10.06
C GLN A 178 -7.43 11.30 8.96
N GLY A 179 -7.70 10.06 9.35
CA GLY A 179 -7.78 8.94 8.43
C GLY A 179 -8.93 9.11 7.44
N CYS A 180 -10.11 9.51 7.91
CA CYS A 180 -11.26 9.81 7.06
C CYS A 180 -11.01 11.03 6.16
N HIS A 181 -10.32 12.06 6.64
CA HIS A 181 -9.95 13.22 5.83
C HIS A 181 -9.04 12.83 4.64
N VAL A 182 -8.07 11.96 4.87
CA VAL A 182 -7.18 11.45 3.81
C VAL A 182 -7.96 10.58 2.81
N LEU A 183 -8.78 9.63 3.29
CA LEU A 183 -9.55 8.75 2.40
C LEU A 183 -10.58 9.51 1.56
N ASN A 184 -11.31 10.48 2.14
CA ASN A 184 -12.24 11.34 1.40
C ASN A 184 -11.56 12.22 0.34
N SER A 185 -10.23 12.37 0.40
CA SER A 185 -9.51 13.09 -0.66
C SER A 185 -9.60 12.35 -1.99
N LEU A 186 -9.77 11.03 -2.02
CA LEU A 186 -9.91 10.24 -3.25
C LEU A 186 -11.21 10.53 -4.00
N SER A 187 -12.30 10.79 -3.26
CA SER A 187 -13.62 11.06 -3.82
C SER A 187 -13.87 12.54 -4.13
N TYR A 188 -12.89 13.42 -3.85
CA TYR A 188 -13.06 14.88 -3.92
C TYR A 188 -13.58 15.40 -5.28
N LEU A 189 -13.10 14.85 -6.40
CA LEU A 189 -13.46 15.34 -7.74
C LEU A 189 -14.77 14.76 -8.29
N ARG A 190 -15.21 13.60 -7.80
CA ARG A 190 -16.30 12.82 -8.40
C ARG A 190 -17.38 12.39 -7.41
N SER A 191 -17.30 12.89 -6.17
CA SER A 191 -18.02 12.41 -4.97
C SER A 191 -17.92 10.91 -4.68
N LYS A 192 -17.18 10.17 -5.50
CA LYS A 192 -17.00 8.71 -5.48
C LYS A 192 -15.53 8.39 -5.77
N SER A 193 -15.00 7.39 -5.08
CA SER A 193 -13.68 6.81 -5.31
C SER A 193 -13.82 5.57 -6.20
N MET A 194 -12.97 5.48 -7.23
CA MET A 194 -12.90 4.36 -8.18
C MET A 194 -11.73 3.40 -7.86
N VAL A 195 -11.08 3.58 -6.70
CA VAL A 195 -10.03 2.66 -6.22
C VAL A 195 -10.63 1.26 -6.10
N SER A 196 -10.00 0.29 -6.73
CA SER A 196 -10.40 -1.12 -6.69
C SER A 196 -9.73 -1.86 -5.54
N GLU A 197 -8.51 -1.48 -5.17
CA GLU A 197 -7.76 -2.13 -4.11
C GLU A 197 -7.39 -1.11 -3.02
N LEU A 198 -7.94 -1.32 -1.83
CA LEU A 198 -7.68 -0.49 -0.66
C LEU A 198 -7.07 -1.32 0.47
N ASN A 199 -5.85 -0.97 0.87
CA ASN A 199 -5.21 -1.52 2.05
C ASN A 199 -5.04 -0.45 3.13
N ILE A 200 -5.84 -0.62 4.19
CA ILE A 200 -5.86 0.19 5.41
C ILE A 200 -5.58 -0.67 6.66
N GLU A 201 -4.79 -1.75 6.52
CA GLU A 201 -4.28 -2.52 7.65
C GLU A 201 -3.42 -1.63 8.56
N ASP A 202 -3.68 -1.62 9.86
CA ASP A 202 -3.04 -0.76 10.88
C ASP A 202 -3.04 0.74 10.47
N TYR A 203 -4.02 1.15 9.67
CA TYR A 203 -4.18 2.53 9.20
C TYR A 203 -4.61 3.46 10.32
N PHE A 204 -5.50 2.99 11.19
CA PHE A 204 -5.91 3.68 12.41
C PHE A 204 -5.11 3.17 13.61
N SER A 205 -4.90 4.01 14.61
CA SER A 205 -4.27 3.56 15.87
C SER A 205 -5.08 2.47 16.56
N HIS A 206 -4.39 1.47 17.12
CA HIS A 206 -4.99 0.22 17.64
C HIS A 206 -6.16 0.44 18.64
N HIS A 207 -6.05 1.42 19.54
CA HIS A 207 -7.05 1.65 20.59
C HIS A 207 -8.37 2.27 20.10
N LEU A 208 -8.49 2.61 18.82
CA LEU A 208 -9.66 3.33 18.30
C LEU A 208 -10.80 2.35 17.97
N ALA A 209 -12.00 2.65 18.48
CA ALA A 209 -13.24 1.97 18.11
C ALA A 209 -13.80 2.56 16.79
N VAL A 210 -13.11 2.28 15.67
CA VAL A 210 -13.43 2.86 14.36
C VAL A 210 -14.83 2.44 13.88
N TYR A 211 -15.25 1.22 14.23
CA TYR A 211 -16.56 0.64 13.95
C TYR A 211 -17.74 1.50 14.45
N SER A 212 -17.54 2.36 15.46
CA SER A 212 -18.60 3.26 15.97
C SER A 212 -18.64 4.61 15.25
N SER A 213 -17.73 4.87 14.31
CA SER A 213 -17.58 6.20 13.72
C SER A 213 -18.49 6.39 12.51
N LEU A 214 -19.49 7.27 12.66
CA LEU A 214 -20.31 7.74 11.56
C LEU A 214 -19.47 8.38 10.43
N GLN A 215 -18.39 9.09 10.78
CA GLN A 215 -17.51 9.71 9.80
C GLN A 215 -16.79 8.65 8.95
N PHE A 216 -16.38 7.54 9.56
CA PHE A 216 -15.78 6.43 8.84
C PHE A 216 -16.78 5.75 7.90
N HIS A 217 -18.00 5.46 8.37
CA HIS A 217 -19.05 4.88 7.54
C HIS A 217 -19.36 5.74 6.30
N LYS A 218 -19.55 7.05 6.50
CA LYS A 218 -19.74 8.02 5.40
C LYS A 218 -18.58 8.02 4.42
N THR A 219 -17.36 7.90 4.92
CA THR A 219 -16.15 7.87 4.08
C THR A 219 -16.11 6.60 3.24
N MET A 220 -16.38 5.44 3.84
CA MET A 220 -16.40 4.15 3.13
C MET A 220 -17.53 4.05 2.10
N ALA A 221 -18.67 4.70 2.34
CA ALA A 221 -19.77 4.80 1.37
C ALA A 221 -19.40 5.52 0.04
N THR A 222 -18.28 6.26 0.02
CA THR A 222 -17.78 6.90 -1.19
C THR A 222 -17.05 5.95 -2.14
N PHE A 223 -16.64 4.76 -1.68
CA PHE A 223 -15.96 3.75 -2.51
C PHE A 223 -16.97 2.87 -3.22
N ARG A 224 -16.91 2.83 -4.56
CA ARG A 224 -17.95 2.23 -5.42
C ARG A 224 -17.44 1.16 -6.39
N SER A 225 -16.18 0.75 -6.24
CA SER A 225 -15.53 -0.17 -7.18
C SER A 225 -14.54 -1.11 -6.48
N LEU A 226 -14.65 -1.29 -5.16
CA LEU A 226 -13.73 -2.12 -4.41
C LEU A 226 -13.83 -3.58 -4.85
N VAL A 227 -12.69 -4.13 -5.24
CA VAL A 227 -12.44 -5.54 -5.53
C VAL A 227 -11.75 -6.21 -4.35
N SER A 228 -10.78 -5.52 -3.74
CA SER A 228 -10.02 -5.99 -2.58
C SER A 228 -10.00 -4.94 -1.48
N LEU A 229 -10.37 -5.32 -0.27
CA LEU A 229 -10.33 -4.46 0.90
C LEU A 229 -9.57 -5.14 2.04
N THR A 230 -8.54 -4.49 2.56
CA THR A 230 -7.74 -4.97 3.70
C THR A 230 -7.84 -3.97 4.85
N LEU A 231 -8.28 -4.41 6.02
CA LEU A 231 -8.54 -3.57 7.20
C LEU A 231 -8.40 -4.36 8.51
N ASN A 232 -8.42 -3.66 9.64
CA ASN A 232 -8.50 -4.28 10.97
C ASN A 232 -9.96 -4.52 11.37
N TYR A 233 -10.18 -5.52 12.22
CA TYR A 233 -11.52 -5.88 12.71
C TYR A 233 -12.21 -4.73 13.46
N ASN A 234 -11.44 -3.87 14.15
CA ASN A 234 -11.98 -2.67 14.81
C ASN A 234 -12.61 -1.64 13.86
N CYS A 235 -12.54 -1.84 12.54
CA CYS A 235 -13.22 -1.03 11.54
C CYS A 235 -14.54 -1.67 11.06
N ILE A 236 -14.83 -2.93 11.39
CA ILE A 236 -16.00 -3.65 10.90
C ILE A 236 -17.21 -3.39 11.81
N SER A 237 -18.33 -3.04 11.18
CA SER A 237 -19.64 -2.79 11.76
C SER A 237 -20.74 -3.24 10.79
N ASP A 238 -21.98 -3.35 11.25
CA ASP A 238 -23.12 -3.63 10.36
C ASP A 238 -23.28 -2.53 9.30
N GLU A 239 -23.05 -1.26 9.66
CA GLU A 239 -23.11 -0.14 8.73
C GLU A 239 -22.01 -0.24 7.66
N LEU A 240 -20.79 -0.69 8.01
CA LEU A 240 -19.76 -0.93 7.00
C LEU A 240 -20.20 -2.04 6.04
N LEU A 241 -20.72 -3.16 6.55
CA LEU A 241 -21.15 -4.29 5.73
C LEU A 241 -22.30 -3.91 4.80
N GLU A 242 -23.26 -3.13 5.30
CA GLU A 242 -24.35 -2.58 4.48
C GLU A 242 -23.80 -1.67 3.37
N ASN A 243 -22.91 -0.72 3.71
CA ASN A 243 -22.26 0.12 2.71
C ASN A 243 -21.52 -0.70 1.65
N LEU A 244 -20.80 -1.76 2.03
CA LEU A 244 -20.11 -2.63 1.07
C LEU A 244 -21.12 -3.39 0.19
N CYS A 245 -22.22 -3.86 0.76
CA CYS A 245 -23.28 -4.55 0.04
C CYS A 245 -23.94 -3.64 -1.01
N GLU A 246 -24.30 -2.41 -0.63
CA GLU A 246 -24.97 -1.46 -1.53
C GLU A 246 -24.04 -0.98 -2.65
N ASN A 247 -22.76 -0.81 -2.34
CA ASN A 247 -21.86 -0.06 -3.20
C ASN A 247 -20.88 -0.92 -3.99
N ASN A 248 -20.58 -2.13 -3.50
CA ASN A 248 -19.49 -2.96 -4.01
C ASN A 248 -19.88 -4.44 -4.17
N ALA A 249 -21.14 -4.85 -3.96
CA ALA A 249 -21.51 -6.26 -4.06
C ALA A 249 -21.14 -6.92 -5.40
N GLY A 250 -21.28 -6.19 -6.51
CA GLY A 250 -20.92 -6.70 -7.84
C GLY A 250 -19.41 -6.80 -8.11
N THR A 251 -18.57 -6.14 -7.32
CA THR A 251 -17.12 -6.05 -7.57
C THR A 251 -16.26 -6.67 -6.48
N LEU A 252 -16.75 -6.75 -5.24
CA LEU A 252 -15.98 -7.12 -4.07
C LEU A 252 -15.70 -8.63 -4.05
N TRP A 253 -14.42 -8.99 -4.20
CA TRP A 253 -13.98 -10.38 -4.28
C TRP A 253 -13.20 -10.81 -3.05
N THR A 254 -12.44 -9.91 -2.43
CA THR A 254 -11.58 -10.25 -1.29
C THR A 254 -11.71 -9.24 -0.17
N MET A 255 -11.89 -9.74 1.04
CA MET A 255 -11.78 -8.96 2.27
C MET A 255 -10.74 -9.60 3.18
N ASN A 256 -9.69 -8.86 3.51
CA ASN A 256 -8.65 -9.29 4.45
C ASN A 256 -8.86 -8.57 5.78
N VAL A 257 -9.10 -9.33 6.84
CA VAL A 257 -9.42 -8.82 8.16
C VAL A 257 -8.31 -9.19 9.13
N LYS A 258 -7.60 -8.18 9.62
CA LYS A 258 -6.62 -8.33 10.70
C LYS A 258 -7.30 -8.16 12.05
N CYS A 259 -7.11 -9.11 12.95
CA CYS A 259 -7.56 -9.04 14.33
C CYS A 259 -6.33 -9.03 15.23
N HIS A 260 -6.14 -7.97 16.01
CA HIS A 260 -4.96 -7.84 16.87
C HIS A 260 -5.38 -7.65 18.33
N VAL A 261 -4.66 -8.23 19.28
CA VAL A 261 -5.05 -8.23 20.71
C VAL A 261 -5.27 -6.85 21.34
N HIS A 262 -4.62 -5.81 20.81
CA HIS A 262 -4.76 -4.43 21.29
C HIS A 262 -5.88 -3.65 20.59
N ASP A 263 -6.51 -4.24 19.57
CA ASP A 263 -7.65 -3.64 18.90
C ASP A 263 -8.93 -3.89 19.72
N PRO A 264 -9.86 -2.94 19.78
CA PRO A 264 -11.20 -3.18 20.32
C PRO A 264 -11.91 -4.29 19.55
N HIS A 265 -12.50 -5.23 20.31
CA HIS A 265 -13.29 -6.36 19.81
C HIS A 265 -14.70 -6.39 20.42
N SER A 266 -15.15 -5.28 21.02
CA SER A 266 -16.41 -5.18 21.77
C SER A 266 -17.64 -4.98 20.88
N GLN A 267 -17.45 -4.72 19.59
CA GLN A 267 -18.56 -4.59 18.64
C GLN A 267 -19.34 -5.89 18.52
N VAL A 268 -20.67 -5.74 18.47
CA VAL A 268 -21.59 -6.81 18.10
C VAL A 268 -21.93 -6.59 16.64
N ILE A 269 -21.59 -7.56 15.79
CA ILE A 269 -21.93 -7.56 14.36
C ILE A 269 -22.95 -8.68 14.16
N TRP A 270 -24.07 -8.39 13.51
CA TRP A 270 -25.10 -9.39 13.31
C TRP A 270 -24.71 -10.34 12.17
N GLY A 271 -24.87 -11.65 12.38
CA GLY A 271 -24.68 -12.66 11.33
C GLY A 271 -25.55 -12.37 10.09
N MET A 272 -26.73 -11.76 10.27
CA MET A 272 -27.60 -11.33 9.17
C MET A 272 -26.95 -10.30 8.24
N SER A 273 -26.11 -9.39 8.76
CA SER A 273 -25.41 -8.39 7.93
C SER A 273 -24.34 -9.05 7.06
N TRP A 274 -23.61 -10.01 7.62
CA TRP A 274 -22.68 -10.85 6.86
C TRP A 274 -23.39 -11.71 5.82
N ALA A 275 -24.49 -12.35 6.20
CA ALA A 275 -25.30 -13.15 5.27
C ALA A 275 -25.84 -12.29 4.12
N LYS A 276 -26.32 -11.07 4.41
CA LYS A 276 -26.76 -10.10 3.40
C LYS A 276 -25.62 -9.78 2.44
N LEU A 277 -24.43 -9.43 2.94
CA LEU A 277 -23.28 -9.15 2.09
C LEU A 277 -22.87 -10.36 1.25
N ALA A 278 -22.71 -11.54 1.86
CA ALA A 278 -22.29 -12.77 1.18
C ALA A 278 -23.27 -13.20 0.08
N ARG A 279 -24.58 -12.99 0.29
CA ARG A 279 -25.61 -13.30 -0.70
C ARG A 279 -25.54 -12.41 -1.94
N HIS A 280 -25.19 -11.13 -1.78
CA HIS A 280 -25.10 -10.20 -2.91
C HIS A 280 -23.70 -10.19 -3.55
N ALA A 281 -22.65 -10.30 -2.74
CA ALA A 281 -21.26 -10.42 -3.17
C ALA A 281 -20.87 -11.90 -3.29
N THR A 282 -21.44 -12.59 -4.27
CA THR A 282 -21.32 -14.06 -4.39
C THR A 282 -19.89 -14.57 -4.61
N SER A 283 -18.99 -13.70 -5.09
CA SER A 283 -17.56 -14.02 -5.28
C SER A 283 -16.69 -13.67 -4.06
N LEU A 284 -17.27 -13.12 -3.00
CA LEU A 284 -16.56 -12.65 -1.82
C LEU A 284 -15.88 -13.81 -1.08
N LYS A 285 -14.60 -13.61 -0.78
CA LYS A 285 -13.79 -14.48 0.08
C LYS A 285 -13.21 -13.65 1.22
N VAL A 286 -13.40 -14.11 2.45
CA VAL A 286 -12.89 -13.43 3.65
C VAL A 286 -11.69 -14.17 4.21
N ASN A 287 -10.58 -13.47 4.41
CA ASN A 287 -9.37 -14.01 5.04
C ASN A 287 -9.15 -13.33 6.39
N PHE A 288 -8.97 -14.12 7.44
CA PHE A 288 -8.67 -13.61 8.78
C PHE A 288 -7.22 -13.82 9.16
N PHE A 289 -6.63 -12.80 9.78
CA PHE A 289 -5.29 -12.83 10.37
C PHE A 289 -5.38 -12.45 11.85
N PHE A 290 -5.32 -13.43 12.74
CA PHE A 290 -5.34 -13.21 14.18
C PHE A 290 -3.92 -13.10 14.72
N GLU A 291 -3.60 -11.95 15.31
CA GLU A 291 -2.33 -11.68 15.98
C GLU A 291 -2.58 -11.58 17.48
N ARG A 292 -2.16 -12.63 18.21
CA ARG A 292 -2.28 -12.73 19.68
C ARG A 292 -3.72 -12.72 20.22
N VAL A 293 -4.72 -13.01 19.39
CA VAL A 293 -6.11 -13.19 19.83
C VAL A 293 -6.39 -14.67 20.01
N MET A 294 -6.24 -15.18 21.24
CA MET A 294 -6.20 -16.63 21.48
C MET A 294 -7.38 -17.21 22.25
N LYS A 295 -8.23 -16.36 22.88
CA LYS A 295 -9.38 -16.84 23.66
C LYS A 295 -10.51 -17.29 22.74
N HIS A 296 -10.97 -18.54 22.92
CA HIS A 296 -12.07 -19.13 22.15
C HIS A 296 -13.31 -18.21 22.11
N GLU A 297 -13.73 -17.68 23.25
CA GLU A 297 -14.89 -16.78 23.33
C GLU A 297 -14.75 -15.52 22.46
N ARG A 298 -13.53 -14.98 22.33
CA ARG A 298 -13.27 -13.83 21.45
C ARG A 298 -13.32 -14.24 19.98
N LEU A 299 -12.72 -15.38 19.65
CA LEU A 299 -12.73 -15.91 18.29
C LEU A 299 -14.15 -16.27 17.83
N ALA A 300 -14.95 -16.91 18.68
CA ALA A 300 -16.34 -17.28 18.39
C ALA A 300 -17.24 -16.04 18.17
N ARG A 301 -16.94 -14.91 18.82
CA ARG A 301 -17.65 -13.64 18.58
C ARG A 301 -17.25 -12.96 17.26
N ILE A 302 -16.04 -13.18 16.79
CA ILE A 302 -15.50 -12.58 15.55
C ILE A 302 -15.86 -13.43 14.33
N LEU A 303 -15.72 -14.75 14.46
CA LEU A 303 -15.90 -15.73 13.38
C LEU A 303 -17.33 -16.25 13.40
N LEU A 304 -18.21 -15.53 12.73
CA LEU A 304 -19.61 -15.92 12.54
C LEU A 304 -19.73 -16.88 11.36
N GLN A 305 -20.61 -17.87 11.48
CA GLN A 305 -20.82 -18.92 10.46
C GLN A 305 -21.30 -18.37 9.10
N GLU A 306 -21.94 -17.21 9.09
CA GLU A 306 -22.46 -16.56 7.88
C GLU A 306 -21.35 -15.93 7.02
N ILE A 307 -20.13 -15.84 7.54
CA ILE A 307 -19.00 -15.24 6.83
C ILE A 307 -18.46 -16.26 5.81
N PRO A 308 -18.25 -15.87 4.53
CA PRO A 308 -17.62 -16.74 3.53
C PRO A 308 -16.10 -16.82 3.75
N VAL A 309 -15.69 -17.42 4.85
CA VAL A 309 -14.29 -17.51 5.28
C VAL A 309 -13.52 -18.47 4.39
N ARG A 310 -12.50 -17.96 3.71
CA ARG A 310 -11.58 -18.75 2.88
C ARG A 310 -10.37 -19.22 3.66
N SER A 311 -9.81 -18.38 4.52
CA SER A 311 -8.59 -18.70 5.26
C SER A 311 -8.57 -18.04 6.63
N ILE A 312 -7.95 -18.74 7.60
CA ILE A 312 -7.70 -18.25 8.95
C ILE A 312 -6.21 -18.47 9.24
N SER A 313 -5.49 -17.39 9.56
CA SER A 313 -4.09 -17.41 9.94
C SER A 313 -3.96 -16.97 11.40
N LEU A 314 -3.41 -17.85 12.24
CA LEU A 314 -3.15 -17.58 13.66
C LEU A 314 -1.64 -17.31 13.81
N ARG A 315 -1.27 -16.09 14.21
CA ARG A 315 0.10 -15.58 14.20
C ARG A 315 0.56 -15.13 15.58
N SER A 316 1.88 -15.13 15.77
CA SER A 316 2.55 -14.61 16.97
C SER A 316 1.99 -15.21 18.26
N CYS A 317 1.71 -16.50 18.20
CA CYS A 317 1.18 -17.33 19.26
C CYS A 317 2.29 -17.68 20.25
N TYR A 318 2.29 -17.07 21.44
CA TYR A 318 3.21 -17.47 22.49
C TYR A 318 2.58 -18.61 23.29
N PHE A 319 3.21 -19.79 23.27
CA PHE A 319 2.80 -20.98 24.03
C PHE A 319 2.77 -20.79 25.55
N SER A 320 3.29 -19.66 26.05
CA SER A 320 3.41 -19.34 27.47
C SER A 320 2.18 -18.63 28.08
N ASP A 321 1.11 -18.42 27.32
CA ASP A 321 -0.14 -17.86 27.87
C ASP A 321 -0.90 -18.97 28.63
N PRO A 322 -1.09 -18.86 29.96
CA PRO A 322 -1.67 -19.92 30.77
C PRO A 322 -3.14 -20.25 30.43
N ASP A 323 -3.86 -19.34 29.75
CA ASP A 323 -5.22 -19.55 29.26
C ASP A 323 -5.26 -20.17 27.84
N TRP A 324 -4.11 -20.59 27.30
CA TRP A 324 -4.01 -21.16 25.96
C TRP A 324 -4.62 -22.56 25.90
N SER A 325 -5.75 -22.69 25.21
CA SER A 325 -6.18 -23.97 24.64
C SER A 325 -6.73 -23.72 23.24
N MET A 326 -5.97 -24.14 22.23
CA MET A 326 -6.42 -24.12 20.83
C MET A 326 -7.52 -25.15 20.56
N ARG A 327 -7.68 -26.13 21.45
CA ARG A 327 -8.56 -27.29 21.21
C ARG A 327 -10.01 -26.87 20.92
N PRO A 328 -10.70 -26.06 21.75
CA PRO A 328 -12.08 -25.65 21.45
C PRO A 328 -12.20 -24.88 20.13
N THR A 329 -11.22 -24.03 19.80
CA THR A 329 -11.19 -23.33 18.52
C THR A 329 -11.08 -24.30 17.34
N LEU A 330 -10.19 -25.30 17.42
CA LEU A 330 -9.98 -26.28 16.35
C LEU A 330 -11.12 -27.30 16.25
N THR A 331 -11.71 -27.73 17.37
CA THR A 331 -12.73 -28.79 17.40
C THR A 331 -14.14 -28.27 17.25
N ASP A 332 -14.42 -27.03 17.67
CA ASP A 332 -15.80 -26.56 17.79
C ASP A 332 -16.08 -25.42 16.80
N LEU A 333 -15.12 -24.51 16.61
CA LEU A 333 -15.30 -23.33 15.76
C LEU A 333 -14.92 -23.59 14.30
N LEU A 334 -13.71 -24.08 14.02
CA LEU A 334 -13.25 -24.28 12.63
C LEU A 334 -14.11 -25.25 11.79
N PRO A 335 -14.70 -26.33 12.35
CA PRO A 335 -15.53 -27.23 11.55
C PRO A 335 -16.77 -26.57 10.95
N THR A 336 -17.25 -25.46 11.52
CA THR A 336 -18.37 -24.68 10.94
C THR A 336 -18.02 -24.09 9.56
N PHE A 337 -16.73 -23.91 9.26
CA PHE A 337 -16.24 -23.36 8.00
C PHE A 337 -15.65 -24.43 7.05
N ARG A 338 -15.89 -25.73 7.31
CA ARG A 338 -15.29 -26.84 6.54
C ARG A 338 -15.57 -26.79 5.02
N HIS A 339 -16.63 -26.11 4.61
CA HIS A 339 -17.04 -26.00 3.21
C HIS A 339 -16.42 -24.80 2.48
N THR A 340 -15.85 -23.85 3.22
CA THR A 340 -15.30 -22.60 2.67
C THR A 340 -13.80 -22.47 2.91
N LEU A 341 -13.29 -23.07 3.99
CA LEU A 341 -11.86 -23.07 4.31
C LEU A 341 -11.05 -23.82 3.26
N GLN A 342 -10.01 -23.15 2.78
CA GLN A 342 -8.97 -23.74 1.95
C GLN A 342 -7.69 -23.85 2.76
N VAL A 343 -7.04 -25.02 2.71
CA VAL A 343 -5.71 -25.19 3.30
C VAL A 343 -4.72 -24.36 2.48
N GLY A 344 -4.15 -23.30 3.07
CA GLY A 344 -3.11 -22.51 2.44
C GLY A 344 -1.83 -23.33 2.32
N MET A 345 -1.22 -23.34 1.13
CA MET A 345 0.19 -23.75 1.01
C MET A 345 1.09 -22.60 1.54
N PRO A 346 2.17 -22.93 2.26
CA PRO A 346 2.99 -21.99 3.02
C PRO A 346 3.63 -20.86 2.20
#